data_AF-A0A2D9SZH9-F1
#
_entry.id   AF-A0A2D9SZH9-F1
#
_cell.length_a   1.000
_cell.length_b   1.000
_cell.length_c   1.000
_cell.angle_alpha   90.00
_cell.angle_beta   90.00
_cell.angle_gamma   90.00
#
_symmetry.space_group_name_H-M   'P 1'
#
loop_
_entity.id
_entity.type
_entity.pdbx_description
1 polymer ?
#
loop_
_entity_poly.entity_id
_entity_poly.type
_entity_poly.pdbx_seq_one_letter_code
_entity_poly.pdbx_strand_id
1 'polypeptide(L)'
;MLLACGGGDPSTQPEHSGAAEHRQAGAEEEQEAEHHEAQYDPTQVQQEAVPNSEFWYGLDVYNPTEIHLQQAEEARALAEQHRAAAASLESYEEQECARFPAETRASCPILGQVASVTDVPGGVRLEVKAGVRGDAVADHMRCHVAYAATEGREGMDRCPLYVQGANVESDDAIVLTTDAGDEAVAELRSRARLHVDDGHDHDH
;
A
#
# COMPACT_ATOMS: atom_id res chain seq x y z
N MET A 1 8.79 -17.03 -15.98
CA MET A 1 8.53 -15.75 -16.68
C MET A 1 7.91 -14.82 -15.65
N LEU A 2 8.72 -14.03 -14.96
CA LEU A 2 8.26 -13.01 -14.02
C LEU A 2 8.18 -11.69 -14.79
N LEU A 3 6.97 -11.16 -14.93
CA LEU A 3 6.71 -9.81 -15.38
C LEU A 3 7.22 -8.87 -14.28
N ALA A 4 8.44 -8.35 -14.44
CA ALA A 4 8.89 -7.19 -13.69
C ALA A 4 8.17 -5.97 -14.26
N CYS A 5 7.03 -5.61 -13.66
CA CYS A 5 6.41 -4.32 -13.90
C CYS A 5 7.39 -3.23 -13.44
N GLY A 6 7.53 -2.20 -14.28
CA GLY A 6 8.53 -1.14 -14.14
C GLY A 6 8.48 -0.45 -12.79
N GLY A 7 9.63 0.12 -12.39
CA GLY A 7 9.73 0.96 -11.21
C GLY A 7 8.78 2.15 -11.33
N GLY A 8 7.60 2.01 -10.74
CA GLY A 8 6.71 3.12 -10.45
C GLY A 8 7.32 3.99 -9.37
N ASP A 9 6.89 5.25 -9.33
CA ASP A 9 7.19 6.14 -8.22
C ASP A 9 6.80 5.43 -6.91
N PRO A 10 7.66 5.40 -5.88
CA PRO A 10 7.32 4.79 -4.59
C PRO A 10 5.99 5.32 -4.02
N SER A 11 5.61 6.56 -4.31
CA SER A 11 4.33 7.13 -3.87
C SER A 11 3.09 6.46 -4.48
N THR A 12 3.21 5.73 -5.60
CA THR A 12 2.09 5.03 -6.24
C THR A 12 1.97 3.57 -5.81
N GLN A 13 2.88 3.08 -4.96
CA GLN A 13 2.83 1.71 -4.47
C GLN A 13 1.76 1.53 -3.38
N PRO A 14 0.85 0.54 -3.49
CA PRO A 14 -0.26 0.34 -2.56
C PRO A 14 0.16 0.15 -1.09
N GLU A 15 1.35 -0.35 -0.83
CA GLU A 15 1.84 -0.65 0.52
C GLU A 15 2.25 0.59 1.32
N HIS A 16 2.41 1.75 0.67
CA HIS A 16 2.91 2.97 1.28
C HIS A 16 1.83 3.93 1.77
N SER A 17 0.56 3.72 1.40
CA SER A 17 -0.56 4.59 1.77
C SER A 17 -1.88 3.82 1.73
N GLY A 18 -2.91 4.33 2.41
CA GLY A 18 -4.25 3.75 2.34
C GLY A 18 -4.97 4.12 1.03
N ALA A 19 -6.09 3.46 0.77
CA ALA A 19 -6.90 3.70 -0.42
C ALA A 19 -7.44 5.15 -0.45
N ALA A 20 -7.75 5.74 0.71
CA ALA A 20 -8.21 7.12 0.80
C ALA A 20 -7.13 8.12 0.35
N GLU A 21 -5.90 7.93 0.80
CA GLU A 21 -4.75 8.74 0.43
C GLU A 21 -4.43 8.59 -1.06
N HIS A 22 -4.45 7.37 -1.60
CA HIS A 22 -4.29 7.16 -3.04
C HIS A 22 -5.40 7.87 -3.85
N ARG A 23 -6.66 7.80 -3.42
CA ARG A 23 -7.75 8.53 -4.11
C ARG A 23 -7.53 10.05 -4.05
N GLN A 24 -7.06 10.57 -2.92
CA GLN A 24 -6.76 11.99 -2.79
C GLN A 24 -5.60 12.40 -3.71
N ALA A 25 -4.48 11.69 -3.67
CA ALA A 25 -3.33 11.95 -4.54
C ALA A 25 -3.72 11.88 -6.02
N GLY A 26 -4.49 10.88 -6.44
CA GLY A 26 -4.97 10.79 -7.81
C GLY A 26 -5.94 11.91 -8.23
N ALA A 27 -6.62 12.56 -7.29
CA ALA A 27 -7.44 13.74 -7.56
C ALA A 27 -6.61 15.04 -7.62
N GLU A 28 -5.50 15.11 -6.88
CA GLU A 28 -4.54 16.21 -6.92
C GLU A 28 -3.78 16.19 -8.27
N GLU A 29 -3.31 15.01 -8.71
CA GLU A 29 -2.64 14.84 -10.00
C GLU A 29 -3.57 15.17 -11.20
N GLU A 30 -4.86 14.85 -11.12
CA GLU A 30 -5.82 15.25 -12.16
C GLU A 30 -5.98 16.78 -12.22
N GLN A 31 -6.03 17.45 -11.07
CA GLN A 31 -6.08 18.93 -11.03
C GLN A 31 -4.80 19.56 -11.60
N GLU A 32 -3.64 18.96 -11.33
CA GLU A 32 -2.37 19.39 -11.92
C GLU A 32 -2.38 19.20 -13.45
N ALA A 33 -2.92 18.08 -13.93
CA ALA A 33 -3.09 17.86 -15.37
C ALA A 33 -3.99 18.91 -16.03
N GLU A 34 -5.14 19.24 -15.43
CA GLU A 34 -6.02 20.30 -15.89
C GLU A 34 -5.32 21.67 -15.90
N HIS A 35 -4.50 21.94 -14.88
CA HIS A 35 -3.72 23.18 -14.77
C HIS A 35 -2.69 23.32 -15.88
N HIS A 36 -1.98 22.23 -16.22
CA HIS A 36 -1.02 22.23 -17.32
C HIS A 36 -1.73 22.29 -18.68
N GLU A 37 -2.81 21.54 -18.88
CA GLU A 37 -3.58 21.59 -20.13
C GLU A 37 -4.10 23.00 -20.45
N ALA A 38 -4.52 23.75 -19.42
CA ALA A 38 -4.95 25.14 -19.59
C ALA A 38 -3.83 26.11 -20.00
N GLN A 39 -2.56 25.76 -19.76
CA GLN A 39 -1.39 26.55 -20.15
C GLN A 39 -0.85 26.20 -21.54
N TYR A 40 -1.24 25.05 -22.08
CA TYR A 40 -0.90 24.68 -23.45
C TYR A 40 -1.67 25.56 -24.45
N ASP A 41 -0.94 26.23 -25.34
CA ASP A 41 -1.51 27.00 -26.43
C ASP A 41 -0.85 26.57 -27.75
N PRO A 42 -1.57 25.84 -28.63
CA PRO A 42 -1.01 25.32 -29.87
C PRO A 42 -0.59 26.42 -30.86
N THR A 43 -0.96 27.68 -30.61
CA THR A 43 -0.69 28.82 -31.51
C THR A 43 0.57 29.61 -31.14
N GLN A 44 1.18 29.37 -29.97
CA GLN A 44 2.39 30.04 -29.48
C GLN A 44 3.68 29.56 -30.18
N VAL A 45 3.66 29.38 -31.50
CA VAL A 45 4.80 28.88 -32.26
C VAL A 45 5.90 29.95 -32.36
N GLN A 46 7.11 29.61 -31.94
CA GLN A 46 8.29 30.48 -32.00
C GLN A 46 9.35 29.93 -32.97
N GLN A 47 10.25 30.80 -33.40
CA GLN A 47 11.40 30.45 -34.23
C GLN A 47 12.68 30.79 -33.48
N GLU A 48 13.60 29.84 -33.39
CA GLU A 48 14.90 30.03 -32.77
C GLU A 48 16.02 29.70 -33.76
N ALA A 49 17.06 30.54 -33.75
CA ALA A 49 18.23 30.34 -34.59
C ALA A 49 19.14 29.29 -33.93
N VAL A 50 19.17 28.08 -34.49
CA VAL A 50 19.99 26.98 -33.97
C VAL A 50 21.26 26.81 -34.81
N PRO A 51 22.45 26.64 -34.21
CA PRO A 51 23.67 26.42 -34.97
C PRO A 51 23.55 25.11 -35.77
N ASN A 52 23.65 25.18 -37.09
CA ASN A 52 23.71 23.97 -37.93
C ASN A 52 25.16 23.67 -38.39
N SER A 53 26.06 24.64 -38.25
CA SER A 53 27.52 24.51 -38.37
C SER A 53 28.23 25.73 -37.75
N GLU A 54 29.56 25.76 -37.72
CA GLU A 54 30.37 26.86 -37.16
C GLU A 54 30.08 28.24 -37.79
N PHE A 55 29.47 28.29 -38.98
CA PHE A 55 29.22 29.54 -39.73
C PHE A 55 27.77 29.71 -40.21
N TRP A 56 26.87 28.78 -39.89
CA TRP A 56 25.50 28.80 -40.36
C TRP A 56 24.51 28.50 -39.23
N TYR A 57 23.37 29.18 -39.26
CA TYR A 57 22.25 28.94 -38.34
C TYR A 57 21.05 28.46 -39.16
N GLY A 58 20.45 27.37 -38.72
CA GLY A 58 19.11 26.96 -39.15
C GLY A 58 18.04 27.70 -38.35
N LEU A 59 16.79 27.63 -38.81
CA LEU A 59 15.63 28.02 -38.02
C LEU A 59 14.98 26.75 -37.51
N ASP A 60 14.88 26.62 -36.19
CA ASP A 60 14.01 25.64 -35.56
C ASP A 60 12.67 26.29 -35.22
N VAL A 61 11.60 25.53 -35.35
CA VAL A 61 10.23 25.99 -35.09
C VAL A 61 9.69 25.12 -33.96
N TYR A 62 9.45 25.74 -32.80
CA TYR A 62 8.98 25.03 -31.62
C TYR A 62 7.86 25.79 -30.93
N ASN A 63 7.07 25.10 -30.12
CA ASN A 63 6.08 25.72 -29.26
C ASN A 63 6.54 25.58 -27.79
N PRO A 64 6.93 26.68 -27.11
CA PRO A 64 7.40 26.63 -25.73
C PRO A 64 6.34 26.11 -24.76
N THR A 65 5.06 26.12 -25.13
CA THR A 65 3.98 25.61 -24.29
C THR A 65 3.78 24.10 -24.41
N GLU A 66 4.45 23.40 -25.34
CA GLU A 66 4.37 21.93 -25.49
C GLU A 66 4.80 21.18 -24.22
N ILE A 67 5.68 21.78 -23.40
CA ILE A 67 6.05 21.20 -22.11
C ILE A 67 4.83 21.01 -21.19
N HIS A 68 3.85 21.90 -21.24
CA HIS A 68 2.64 21.76 -20.45
C HIS A 68 1.77 20.60 -20.94
N LEU A 69 1.74 20.33 -22.25
CA LEU A 69 1.05 19.15 -22.75
C LEU A 69 1.69 17.86 -22.22
N GLN A 70 3.02 17.77 -22.25
CA GLN A 70 3.75 16.63 -21.70
C GLN A 70 3.48 16.47 -20.19
N GLN A 71 3.55 17.55 -19.42
CA GLN A 71 3.30 17.53 -17.98
C GLN A 71 1.85 17.12 -17.65
N ALA A 72 0.88 17.55 -18.44
CA ALA A 72 -0.51 17.11 -18.28
C ALA A 72 -0.69 15.61 -18.55
N GLU A 73 0.02 15.05 -19.53
CA GLU A 73 0.02 13.61 -19.80
C GLU A 73 0.68 12.80 -18.66
N GLU A 74 1.81 13.28 -18.15
CA GLU A 74 2.52 12.67 -17.01
C GLU A 74 1.65 12.67 -15.74
N ALA A 75 1.02 13.80 -15.41
CA ALA A 75 0.12 13.92 -14.26
C ALA A 75 -1.11 12.99 -14.38
N ARG A 76 -1.75 12.90 -15.56
CA ARG A 76 -2.84 11.91 -15.78
C ARG A 76 -2.38 10.47 -15.61
N ALA A 77 -1.17 10.15 -16.06
CA ALA A 77 -0.61 8.81 -15.90
C ALA A 77 -0.35 8.48 -14.41
N LEU A 78 0.09 9.45 -13.61
CA LEU A 78 0.22 9.30 -12.15
C LEU A 78 -1.14 9.17 -11.47
N ALA A 79 -2.12 10.00 -11.85
CA ALA A 79 -3.48 9.92 -11.34
C ALA A 79 -4.09 8.53 -11.52
N GLU A 80 -3.90 7.93 -12.70
CA GLU A 80 -4.37 6.57 -12.99
C GLU A 80 -3.66 5.51 -12.14
N GLN A 81 -2.35 5.66 -11.91
CA GLN A 81 -1.60 4.75 -11.04
C GLN A 81 -2.14 4.79 -9.59
N HIS A 82 -2.39 5.97 -9.05
CA HIS A 82 -3.00 6.11 -7.72
C HIS A 82 -4.41 5.49 -7.66
N ARG A 83 -5.26 5.71 -8.68
CA ARG A 83 -6.59 5.08 -8.75
C ARG A 83 -6.50 3.56 -8.80
N ALA A 84 -5.58 3.02 -9.59
CA ALA A 84 -5.35 1.59 -9.67
C ALA A 84 -4.87 1.00 -8.33
N ALA A 85 -3.99 1.70 -7.61
CA ALA A 85 -3.54 1.31 -6.28
C ALA A 85 -4.70 1.27 -5.26
N ALA A 86 -5.52 2.33 -5.20
CA ALA A 86 -6.71 2.37 -4.34
C ALA A 86 -7.68 1.23 -4.64
N ALA A 87 -8.00 1.00 -5.93
CA ALA A 87 -8.90 -0.08 -6.35
C ALA A 87 -8.33 -1.47 -6.02
N SER A 88 -7.01 -1.65 -6.11
CA SER A 88 -6.34 -2.90 -5.72
C SER A 88 -6.47 -3.17 -4.22
N LEU A 89 -6.30 -2.15 -3.37
CA LEU A 89 -6.47 -2.26 -1.91
C LEU A 89 -7.91 -2.63 -1.55
N GLU A 90 -8.89 -1.90 -2.10
CA GLU A 90 -10.31 -2.14 -1.87
C GLU A 90 -10.74 -3.54 -2.29
N SER A 91 -10.28 -4.00 -3.47
CA SER A 91 -10.54 -5.35 -3.96
C SER A 91 -9.89 -6.43 -3.09
N TYR A 92 -8.68 -6.17 -2.57
CA TYR A 92 -8.01 -7.08 -1.65
C TYR A 92 -8.78 -7.19 -0.32
N GLU A 93 -9.22 -6.07 0.25
CA GLU A 93 -10.07 -6.09 1.45
C GLU A 93 -11.39 -6.81 1.19
N GLU A 94 -12.08 -6.54 0.08
CA GLU A 94 -13.35 -7.20 -0.24
C GLU A 94 -13.21 -8.72 -0.30
N GLN A 95 -12.12 -9.21 -0.92
CA GLN A 95 -11.83 -10.64 -1.04
C GLN A 95 -11.55 -11.29 0.33
N GLU A 96 -10.63 -10.74 1.11
CA GLU A 96 -10.24 -11.33 2.40
C GLU A 96 -11.34 -11.16 3.47
N CYS A 97 -12.12 -10.08 3.39
CA CYS A 97 -13.16 -9.76 4.36
C CYS A 97 -14.57 -10.19 3.94
N ALA A 98 -14.74 -10.98 2.87
CA ALA A 98 -16.06 -11.37 2.35
C ALA A 98 -16.99 -12.02 3.41
N ARG A 99 -16.41 -12.64 4.44
CA ARG A 99 -17.14 -13.34 5.53
C ARG A 99 -17.34 -12.48 6.78
N PHE A 100 -16.76 -11.28 6.82
CA PHE A 100 -16.71 -10.42 8.00
C PHE A 100 -17.46 -9.09 7.73
N PRO A 101 -18.48 -8.77 8.54
CA PRO A 101 -19.16 -7.49 8.43
C PRO A 101 -18.22 -6.33 8.80
N ALA A 102 -18.43 -5.17 8.18
CA ALA A 102 -17.52 -4.02 8.27
C ALA A 102 -17.20 -3.61 9.72
N GLU A 103 -18.20 -3.68 10.61
CA GLU A 103 -18.08 -3.30 12.02
C GLU A 103 -17.11 -4.21 12.81
N THR A 104 -16.82 -5.40 12.29
CA THR A 104 -15.93 -6.39 12.94
C THR A 104 -14.53 -6.42 12.32
N ARG A 105 -14.29 -5.76 11.19
CA ARG A 105 -13.00 -5.80 10.48
C ARG A 105 -11.88 -5.16 11.31
N ALA A 106 -12.18 -4.08 12.03
CA ALA A 106 -11.25 -3.41 12.94
C ALA A 106 -11.05 -4.12 14.30
N SER A 107 -11.84 -5.15 14.62
CA SER A 107 -11.71 -5.87 15.89
C SER A 107 -10.46 -6.75 15.89
N CYS A 108 -9.64 -6.67 16.93
CA CYS A 108 -8.41 -7.47 17.03
C CYS A 108 -8.71 -8.97 17.03
N PRO A 109 -8.28 -9.74 16.02
CA PRO A 109 -8.62 -11.15 15.88
C PRO A 109 -7.79 -12.08 16.79
N ILE A 110 -6.69 -11.57 17.36
CA ILE A 110 -5.71 -12.33 18.14
C ILE A 110 -6.01 -12.24 19.64
N LEU A 111 -6.55 -11.11 20.10
CA LEU A 111 -6.71 -10.80 21.51
C LEU A 111 -7.59 -11.86 22.20
N GLY A 112 -7.04 -12.50 23.23
CA GLY A 112 -7.74 -13.51 24.03
C GLY A 112 -7.83 -14.91 23.39
N GLN A 113 -7.50 -15.07 22.11
CA GLN A 113 -7.61 -16.35 21.37
C GLN A 113 -6.30 -17.13 21.29
N VAL A 114 -5.16 -16.44 21.35
CA VAL A 114 -3.82 -17.05 21.26
C VAL A 114 -3.35 -17.55 22.63
N ALA A 115 -2.79 -18.75 22.65
CA ALA A 115 -2.21 -19.41 23.82
C ALA A 115 -0.70 -19.23 23.90
N SER A 116 0.01 -19.26 22.76
CA SER A 116 1.46 -19.12 22.72
C SER A 116 1.93 -18.48 21.40
N VAL A 117 3.10 -17.84 21.46
CA VAL A 117 3.82 -17.31 20.29
C VAL A 117 5.21 -17.92 20.28
N THR A 118 5.63 -18.46 19.13
CA THR A 118 6.97 -18.99 18.93
C THR A 118 7.61 -18.32 17.73
N ASP A 119 8.84 -17.84 17.85
CA ASP A 119 9.58 -17.28 16.72
C ASP A 119 9.84 -18.34 15.66
N VAL A 120 9.65 -17.98 14.39
CA VAL A 120 10.01 -18.78 13.22
C VAL A 120 10.78 -17.91 12.22
N PRO A 121 11.46 -18.49 11.21
CA PRO A 121 12.04 -17.68 10.13
C PRO A 121 10.98 -16.76 9.51
N GLY A 122 11.29 -15.46 9.40
CA GLY A 122 10.38 -14.46 8.81
C GLY A 122 9.25 -13.95 9.71
N GLY A 123 9.09 -14.45 10.96
CA GLY A 123 8.05 -13.93 11.85
C GLY A 123 7.78 -14.80 13.08
N VAL A 124 6.51 -15.14 13.29
CA VAL A 124 6.02 -15.94 14.43
C VAL A 124 5.01 -17.01 14.01
N ARG A 125 4.99 -18.10 14.77
CA ARG A 125 3.90 -19.08 14.80
C ARG A 125 3.02 -18.80 16.01
N LEU A 126 1.72 -18.73 15.80
CA LEU A 126 0.71 -18.57 16.84
C LEU A 126 0.00 -19.90 17.08
N GLU A 127 -0.07 -20.31 18.35
CA GLU A 127 -0.91 -21.43 18.77
C GLU A 127 -2.18 -20.87 19.42
N VAL A 128 -3.34 -21.30 18.95
CA VAL A 128 -4.64 -20.87 19.51
C VAL A 128 -5.01 -21.72 20.74
N LYS A 129 -5.81 -21.14 21.65
CA LYS A 129 -6.30 -21.85 22.84
C LYS A 129 -7.18 -23.04 22.44
N ALA A 130 -7.20 -24.06 23.30
CA ALA A 130 -8.03 -25.24 23.11
C ALA A 130 -9.52 -24.85 22.96
N GLY A 131 -10.19 -25.40 21.94
CA GLY A 131 -11.58 -25.09 21.62
C GLY A 131 -11.80 -23.88 20.70
N VAL A 132 -10.73 -23.12 20.38
CA VAL A 132 -10.76 -22.06 19.38
C VAL A 132 -10.63 -22.64 17.97
N ARG A 133 -11.41 -22.12 17.03
CA ARG A 133 -11.33 -22.47 15.60
C ARG A 133 -10.19 -21.71 14.93
N GLY A 134 -9.02 -22.34 14.79
CA GLY A 134 -7.82 -21.71 14.24
C GLY A 134 -7.99 -21.21 12.79
N ASP A 135 -8.74 -21.93 11.96
CA ASP A 135 -9.12 -21.52 10.61
C ASP A 135 -9.87 -20.18 10.60
N ALA A 136 -10.85 -20.03 11.50
CA ALA A 136 -11.64 -18.81 11.61
C ALA A 136 -10.82 -17.62 12.13
N VAL A 137 -9.87 -17.87 13.04
CA VAL A 137 -8.94 -16.84 13.53
C VAL A 137 -8.01 -16.42 12.39
N ALA A 138 -7.46 -17.36 11.63
CA ALA A 138 -6.62 -17.06 10.48
C ALA A 138 -7.37 -16.26 9.40
N ASP A 139 -8.61 -16.65 9.06
CA ASP A 139 -9.46 -15.90 8.13
C ASP A 139 -9.68 -14.46 8.61
N HIS A 140 -9.95 -14.25 9.91
CA HIS A 140 -10.15 -12.91 10.46
C HIS A 140 -8.84 -12.11 10.50
N MET A 141 -7.71 -12.76 10.77
CA MET A 141 -6.39 -12.13 10.69
C MET A 141 -6.06 -11.64 9.28
N ARG A 142 -6.33 -12.44 8.23
CA ARG A 142 -6.14 -12.00 6.83
C ARG A 142 -7.02 -10.79 6.50
N CYS A 143 -8.29 -10.85 6.87
CA CYS A 143 -9.19 -9.72 6.71
C CYS A 143 -8.66 -8.47 7.43
N HIS A 144 -8.15 -8.61 8.66
CA HIS A 144 -7.62 -7.49 9.42
C HIS A 144 -6.34 -6.89 8.80
N VAL A 145 -5.48 -7.72 8.19
CA VAL A 145 -4.32 -7.25 7.40
C VAL A 145 -4.79 -6.46 6.17
N ALA A 146 -5.79 -6.98 5.43
CA ALA A 146 -6.32 -6.32 4.25
C ALA A 146 -7.04 -4.99 4.58
N TYR A 147 -7.79 -4.98 5.68
CA TYR A 147 -8.40 -3.77 6.25
C TYR A 147 -7.33 -2.74 6.62
N ALA A 148 -6.26 -3.16 7.29
CA ALA A 148 -5.15 -2.27 7.66
C ALA A 148 -4.38 -1.72 6.44
N ALA A 149 -4.27 -2.49 5.37
CA ALA A 149 -3.67 -2.03 4.12
C ALA A 149 -4.56 -0.96 3.45
N THR A 150 -5.88 -1.13 3.50
CA THR A 150 -6.84 -0.24 2.82
C THR A 150 -7.11 1.04 3.58
N GLU A 151 -7.30 0.96 4.90
CA GLU A 151 -7.63 2.11 5.75
C GLU A 151 -6.38 2.88 6.23
N GLY A 152 -5.19 2.35 5.95
CA GLY A 152 -3.94 2.88 6.47
C GLY A 152 -3.62 2.38 7.88
N ARG A 153 -2.40 2.69 8.32
CA ARG A 153 -1.76 2.08 9.50
C ARG A 153 -1.57 3.03 10.69
N GLU A 154 -1.97 4.29 10.54
CA GLU A 154 -1.74 5.32 11.56
C GLU A 154 -2.44 4.98 12.90
N GLY A 155 -1.72 5.15 14.01
CA GLY A 155 -2.25 4.96 15.36
C GLY A 155 -2.40 3.51 15.83
N MET A 156 -1.95 2.53 15.03
CA MET A 156 -2.09 1.09 15.31
C MET A 156 -0.73 0.42 15.60
N ASP A 157 0.15 1.14 16.28
CA ASP A 157 1.57 0.79 16.52
C ASP A 157 1.81 -0.44 17.41
N ARG A 158 0.74 -1.01 17.97
CA ARG A 158 0.84 -2.19 18.83
C ARG A 158 0.39 -3.46 18.14
N CYS A 159 -0.50 -3.38 17.14
CA CYS A 159 -1.04 -4.57 16.50
C CYS A 159 0.05 -5.22 15.60
N PRO A 160 0.36 -6.52 15.77
CA PRO A 160 1.35 -7.19 14.93
C PRO A 160 0.89 -7.33 13.47
N LEU A 161 -0.42 -7.26 13.20
CA LEU A 161 -0.99 -7.34 11.85
C LEU A 161 -0.85 -6.03 11.07
N TYR A 162 -0.43 -4.95 11.73
CA TYR A 162 -0.18 -3.64 11.11
C TYR A 162 1.29 -3.44 10.72
N VAL A 163 2.15 -4.45 10.93
CA VAL A 163 3.55 -4.41 10.46
C VAL A 163 3.59 -4.46 8.94
N GLN A 164 4.48 -3.68 8.32
CA GLN A 164 4.61 -3.63 6.87
C GLN A 164 4.88 -5.04 6.31
N GLY A 165 4.25 -5.37 5.17
CA GLY A 165 4.40 -6.70 4.54
C GLY A 165 3.84 -7.87 5.36
N ALA A 166 3.06 -7.62 6.42
CA ALA A 166 2.47 -8.70 7.21
C ALA A 166 1.62 -9.64 6.35
N ASN A 167 1.85 -10.94 6.49
CA ASN A 167 1.13 -11.99 5.78
C ASN A 167 0.74 -13.12 6.75
N VAL A 168 -0.42 -13.73 6.51
CA VAL A 168 -0.97 -14.78 7.36
C VAL A 168 -1.13 -16.06 6.56
N GLU A 169 -0.43 -17.09 6.99
CA GLU A 169 -0.56 -18.45 6.48
C GLU A 169 -1.18 -19.35 7.54
N SER A 170 -1.91 -20.37 7.08
CA SER A 170 -2.47 -21.39 7.97
C SER A 170 -2.37 -22.77 7.32
N ASP A 171 -1.51 -23.61 7.88
CA ASP A 171 -1.41 -25.04 7.59
C ASP A 171 -1.03 -25.75 8.90
N ASP A 172 -2.00 -26.41 9.54
CA ASP A 172 -1.98 -26.96 10.91
C ASP A 172 -1.68 -25.98 12.07
N ALA A 173 -1.05 -24.84 11.80
CA ALA A 173 -0.81 -23.73 12.73
C ALA A 173 -0.91 -22.40 11.98
N ILE A 174 -1.17 -21.32 12.72
CA ILE A 174 -1.20 -19.97 12.16
C ILE A 174 0.22 -19.42 12.15
N VAL A 175 0.70 -18.98 10.99
CA VAL A 175 2.02 -18.36 10.84
C VAL A 175 1.83 -16.94 10.34
N LEU A 176 2.37 -15.99 11.08
CA LEU A 176 2.37 -14.57 10.74
C LEU A 176 3.81 -14.18 10.37
N THR A 177 4.02 -13.77 9.13
CA THR A 177 5.34 -13.39 8.58
C THR A 177 5.32 -11.99 8.01
N THR A 178 6.50 -11.47 7.67
CA THR A 178 6.68 -10.27 6.86
C THR A 178 7.87 -10.44 5.91
N ASP A 179 7.76 -9.84 4.73
CA ASP A 179 8.82 -9.74 3.72
C ASP A 179 9.52 -8.37 3.69
N ALA A 180 9.13 -7.43 4.57
CA ALA A 180 9.66 -6.06 4.65
C ALA A 180 11.04 -5.96 5.34
N GLY A 181 11.75 -7.09 5.51
CA GLY A 181 13.12 -7.14 6.04
C GLY A 181 13.24 -7.40 7.54
N ASP A 182 14.48 -7.50 8.02
CA ASP A 182 14.79 -7.98 9.38
C ASP A 182 14.24 -7.07 10.49
N GLU A 183 14.17 -5.76 10.27
CA GLU A 183 13.59 -4.81 11.23
C GLU A 183 12.09 -5.04 11.41
N ALA A 184 11.35 -5.22 10.32
CA ALA A 184 9.93 -5.56 10.36
C ALA A 184 9.69 -6.92 11.03
N VAL A 185 10.56 -7.91 10.78
CA VAL A 185 10.49 -9.22 11.47
C VAL A 185 10.67 -9.06 12.98
N ALA A 186 11.65 -8.26 13.42
CA ALA A 186 11.88 -8.00 14.84
C ALA A 186 10.68 -7.27 15.49
N GLU A 187 10.11 -6.30 14.78
CA GLU A 187 8.91 -5.59 15.21
C GLU A 187 7.69 -6.50 15.34
N LEU A 188 7.42 -7.33 14.32
CA LEU A 188 6.33 -8.30 14.31
C LEU A 188 6.43 -9.25 15.50
N ARG A 189 7.62 -9.79 15.77
CA ARG A 189 7.87 -10.65 16.95
C ARG A 189 7.62 -9.92 18.27
N SER A 190 8.08 -8.67 18.38
CA SER A 190 7.87 -7.85 19.58
C SER A 190 6.38 -7.62 19.85
N ARG A 191 5.65 -7.12 18.83
CA ARG A 191 4.21 -6.82 18.90
C ARG A 191 3.37 -8.07 19.18
N ALA A 192 3.71 -9.21 18.58
CA ALA A 192 2.98 -10.46 18.78
C ALA A 192 3.05 -10.97 20.22
N ARG A 193 4.21 -10.82 20.90
CA ARG A 193 4.37 -11.25 22.30
C ARG A 193 3.53 -10.41 23.26
N LEU A 194 3.46 -9.09 23.05
CA LEU A 194 2.62 -8.19 23.84
C LEU A 194 1.15 -8.63 23.85
N HIS A 195 0.65 -9.19 22.75
CA HIS A 195 -0.73 -9.64 22.61
C HIS A 195 -1.05 -10.95 23.34
N VAL A 196 -0.04 -11.70 23.78
CA VAL A 196 -0.22 -12.89 24.62
C VAL A 196 -0.03 -12.57 26.09
N ASP A 197 0.84 -11.62 26.42
CA ASP A 197 1.11 -11.21 27.80
C ASP A 197 -0.02 -10.35 28.39
N ASP A 198 -0.63 -9.44 27.60
CA ASP A 198 -1.77 -8.61 28.05
C ASP A 198 -3.04 -9.44 28.36
N GLY A 199 -3.09 -10.71 27.94
CA GLY A 199 -4.17 -11.64 28.25
C GLY A 199 -4.07 -12.30 29.65
N HIS A 200 -2.96 -12.12 30.37
CA HIS A 200 -2.74 -12.71 31.70
C HIS A 200 -3.16 -11.81 32.89
N ASP A 201 -3.38 -10.52 32.68
CA ASP A 201 -3.63 -9.55 33.77
C ASP A 201 -5.11 -9.39 34.18
N HIS A 202 -6.02 -10.22 33.67
CA HIS A 202 -7.46 -10.17 34.00
C HIS A 202 -7.97 -11.27 34.94
N ASP A 203 -7.10 -12.09 35.53
CA ASP A 203 -7.46 -13.08 36.56
C ASP A 203 -6.94 -12.68 37.96
N HIS A 204 -7.42 -11.56 38.51
CA HIS A 204 -7.28 -11.22 39.93
C HIS A 204 -8.60 -10.73 40.54
#